data_AF-A0A176YHI6-F1
#
_entry.id   AF-A0A176YHI6-F1
#
_cell.length_a   1.000
_cell.length_b   1.000
_cell.length_c   1.000
_cell.angle_alpha   90.00
_cell.angle_beta   90.00
_cell.angle_gamma   90.00
#
_symmetry.space_group_name_H-M   'P 1'
#
loop_
_entity.id
_entity.type
_entity.pdbx_description
1 polymer ?
#
loop_
_entity_poly.entity_id
_entity_poly.type
_entity_poly.pdbx_seq_one_letter_code
_entity_poly.pdbx_strand_id
1 'polypeptide(L)'
;MAWNDDSWRDSYDDWKLASPDYEDEEPCDHEDHETDILDGRCRCYRCGHSWYATATDIDRELRFQSEFAEAMEREERRQWWSDLYYKMTPFLRPWRRWRARNQYDDEIPF
;
A
#
# COMPACT_ATOMS: atom_id res chain seq x y z
N MET A 1 -52.81 -44.54 -23.84
CA MET A 1 -51.49 -44.15 -24.36
C MET A 1 -50.97 -43.06 -23.45
N ALA A 2 -50.02 -43.38 -22.57
CA ALA A 2 -49.41 -42.40 -21.67
C ALA A 2 -48.28 -41.72 -22.44
N TRP A 3 -48.38 -40.40 -22.58
CA TRP A 3 -47.40 -39.54 -23.23
C TRP A 3 -46.29 -39.23 -22.23
N ASN A 4 -45.25 -40.05 -22.18
CA ASN A 4 -44.00 -39.66 -21.52
C ASN A 4 -43.16 -38.90 -22.54
N ASP A 5 -43.46 -37.62 -22.68
CA ASP A 5 -42.65 -36.67 -23.44
C ASP A 5 -41.64 -36.02 -22.48
N ASP A 6 -40.57 -36.77 -22.18
CA ASP A 6 -39.44 -36.29 -21.37
C ASP A 6 -38.47 -35.41 -22.18
N SER A 7 -38.87 -34.88 -23.35
CA SER A 7 -38.03 -34.00 -24.20
C SER A 7 -37.55 -32.73 -23.51
N TRP A 8 -38.19 -32.34 -22.40
CA TRP A 8 -37.78 -31.22 -21.55
C TRP A 8 -36.56 -31.53 -20.67
N ARG A 9 -36.21 -32.81 -20.49
CA ARG A 9 -35.07 -33.21 -19.65
C ARG A 9 -33.74 -33.03 -20.38
N ASP A 10 -33.71 -33.23 -21.70
CA ASP A 10 -32.48 -33.08 -22.50
C ASP A 10 -32.10 -31.60 -22.73
N SER A 11 -33.06 -30.67 -22.75
CA SER A 11 -32.76 -29.25 -22.98
C SER A 11 -32.23 -28.51 -21.75
N TYR A 12 -32.54 -28.99 -20.54
CA TYR A 12 -32.22 -28.28 -19.31
C TYR A 12 -30.76 -28.44 -18.87
N ASP A 13 -30.05 -29.45 -19.38
CA ASP A 13 -28.62 -29.66 -19.12
C ASP A 13 -27.74 -29.36 -20.35
N ASP A 14 -28.33 -29.09 -21.52
CA ASP A 14 -27.62 -28.73 -22.75
C ASP A 14 -26.80 -27.44 -22.58
N TRP A 15 -27.32 -26.45 -21.86
CA TRP A 15 -26.59 -25.22 -21.58
C TRP A 15 -25.41 -25.39 -20.61
N LYS A 16 -25.40 -26.45 -19.78
CA LYS A 16 -24.28 -26.76 -18.87
C LYS A 16 -23.16 -27.51 -19.58
N LEU A 17 -23.48 -28.25 -20.64
CA LEU A 17 -22.52 -28.93 -21.51
C LEU A 17 -21.99 -27.99 -22.62
N ALA A 18 -22.77 -26.95 -22.95
CA ALA A 18 -22.42 -25.93 -23.94
C ALA A 18 -21.65 -24.74 -23.36
N SER A 19 -21.47 -24.65 -22.03
CA SER A 19 -20.43 -23.80 -21.46
C SER A 19 -19.12 -24.57 -21.51
N PRO A 20 -18.26 -24.37 -22.51
CA PRO A 20 -16.88 -24.80 -22.37
C PRO A 20 -16.36 -24.20 -21.07
N ASP A 21 -15.81 -25.03 -20.20
CA ASP A 21 -15.00 -24.62 -19.05
C ASP A 21 -13.71 -23.95 -19.56
N TYR A 22 -13.85 -22.88 -20.35
CA TYR A 22 -12.79 -21.91 -20.50
C TYR A 22 -12.75 -21.20 -19.15
N GLU A 23 -11.99 -21.78 -18.22
CA GLU A 23 -11.18 -20.96 -17.33
C GLU A 23 -10.30 -20.11 -18.24
N ASP A 24 -10.89 -19.03 -18.80
CA ASP A 24 -10.15 -17.94 -19.42
C ASP A 24 -9.33 -17.34 -18.27
N GLU A 25 -8.17 -17.94 -17.98
CA GLU A 25 -7.13 -17.31 -17.21
C GLU A 25 -6.82 -16.00 -17.92
N GLU A 26 -7.38 -14.90 -17.41
CA GLU A 26 -7.16 -13.56 -17.93
C GLU A 26 -5.66 -13.40 -18.21
N PRO A 27 -5.27 -13.00 -19.44
CA PRO A 27 -3.86 -12.82 -19.76
C PRO A 27 -3.27 -11.83 -18.75
N CYS A 28 -2.21 -12.25 -18.07
CA CYS A 28 -1.58 -11.42 -17.05
C CYS A 28 -0.84 -10.27 -17.74
N ASP A 29 -1.34 -9.04 -17.56
CA ASP A 29 -0.74 -7.83 -18.15
C ASP A 29 0.63 -7.44 -17.56
N HIS A 30 1.12 -8.20 -16.57
CA HIS A 30 2.42 -8.03 -15.93
C HIS A 30 2.67 -6.63 -15.30
N GLU A 31 1.61 -5.85 -15.03
CA GLU A 31 1.71 -4.52 -14.41
C GLU A 31 2.39 -4.57 -13.04
N ASP A 32 1.99 -5.55 -12.22
CA ASP A 32 2.59 -5.80 -10.90
C ASP A 32 3.80 -6.73 -11.00
N HIS A 33 4.99 -6.14 -11.10
CA HIS A 33 6.25 -6.85 -11.15
C HIS A 33 7.32 -6.29 -10.21
N GLU A 34 8.21 -7.16 -9.77
CA GLU A 34 9.43 -6.80 -9.06
C GLU A 34 10.57 -6.64 -10.07
N THR A 35 11.36 -5.59 -9.93
CA THR A 35 12.58 -5.41 -10.73
C THR A 35 13.79 -5.60 -9.86
N ASP A 36 14.56 -6.65 -10.12
CA ASP A 36 15.89 -6.83 -9.56
C ASP A 36 16.87 -5.89 -10.28
N ILE A 37 17.29 -4.84 -9.60
CA ILE A 37 18.15 -3.78 -10.13
C ILE A 37 19.57 -4.29 -10.42
N LEU A 38 20.03 -5.34 -9.72
CA LEU A 38 21.38 -5.88 -9.90
C LEU A 38 21.48 -6.70 -11.18
N ASP A 39 20.47 -7.54 -11.42
CA ASP A 39 20.42 -8.45 -12.57
C ASP A 39 19.64 -7.86 -13.76
N GLY A 40 18.92 -6.76 -13.56
CA GLY A 40 18.02 -6.15 -14.54
C GLY A 40 16.82 -7.04 -14.88
N ARG A 41 16.44 -7.93 -13.97
CA ARG A 41 15.41 -8.95 -14.21
C ARG A 41 14.09 -8.53 -13.57
N CYS A 42 13.03 -8.49 -14.37
CA CYS A 42 11.68 -8.28 -13.90
C CYS A 42 10.99 -9.63 -13.65
N ARG A 43 10.19 -9.72 -12.59
CA ARG A 43 9.36 -10.89 -12.28
C ARG A 43 7.96 -10.46 -11.89
N CYS A 44 6.96 -10.94 -12.61
CA CYS A 44 5.56 -10.68 -12.28
C CYS A 44 5.12 -11.49 -11.05
N TYR A 45 4.44 -10.85 -10.10
CA TYR A 45 3.94 -11.51 -8.89
C TYR A 45 2.74 -12.43 -9.16
N ARG A 46 1.92 -12.12 -10.17
CA ARG A 46 0.67 -12.84 -10.46
C ARG A 46 0.93 -14.18 -11.16
N CYS A 47 1.71 -14.18 -12.24
CA CYS A 47 1.96 -15.38 -13.05
C CYS A 47 3.39 -15.93 -12.91
N GLY A 48 4.30 -15.23 -12.23
CA GLY A 48 5.68 -15.66 -12.05
C GLY A 48 6.57 -15.54 -13.31
N HIS A 49 6.03 -15.03 -14.43
CA HIS A 49 6.81 -14.80 -15.64
C HIS A 49 7.95 -13.81 -15.39
N SER A 50 9.09 -14.04 -16.02
CA SER A 50 10.27 -13.20 -15.87
C SER A 50 10.83 -12.75 -17.22
N TRP A 51 11.18 -11.47 -17.32
CA TRP A 51 11.80 -10.87 -18.50
C TRP A 51 12.95 -9.95 -18.06
N TYR A 52 13.74 -9.46 -19.02
CA TYR A 52 14.80 -8.50 -18.76
C TYR A 52 14.31 -7.08 -19.04
N ALA A 53 14.54 -6.18 -18.10
CA ALA A 53 14.27 -4.76 -18.26
C ALA A 53 15.25 -4.15 -19.27
N THR A 54 14.79 -3.12 -20.00
CA THR A 54 15.71 -2.33 -20.81
C THR A 54 16.56 -1.44 -19.90
N ALA A 55 17.75 -1.04 -20.35
CA ALA A 55 18.61 -0.13 -19.59
C ALA A 55 17.89 1.20 -19.26
N THR A 56 17.01 1.67 -20.14
CA THR A 56 16.22 2.89 -19.91
C THR A 56 15.17 2.71 -18.81
N ASP A 57 14.60 1.51 -18.66
CA ASP A 57 13.63 1.22 -17.60
C ASP A 57 14.33 1.15 -16.24
N ILE A 58 15.51 0.55 -16.19
CA ILE A 58 16.35 0.49 -14.98
C ILE A 58 16.77 1.90 -14.55
N ASP A 59 17.23 2.74 -15.48
CA ASP A 59 17.60 4.13 -15.18
C ASP A 59 16.41 4.95 -14.66
N ARG A 60 15.21 4.69 -15.19
CA ARG A 60 13.97 5.35 -14.73
C ARG A 60 13.63 4.94 -13.30
N GLU A 61 13.71 3.65 -13.00
CA GLU A 61 13.43 3.11 -11.67
C GLU A 61 14.45 3.64 -10.63
N LEU A 62 15.73 3.67 -10.99
CA LEU A 62 16.78 4.24 -10.14
C LEU A 62 16.51 5.70 -9.78
N ARG A 63 16.08 6.52 -10.76
CA ARG A 63 15.71 7.92 -10.50
C ARG A 63 14.53 8.01 -9.56
N PHE A 64 13.48 7.23 -9.80
CA PHE A 64 12.31 7.20 -8.94
C PHE A 64 12.66 6.85 -7.49
N GLN A 65 13.51 5.84 -7.27
CA GLN A 65 13.95 5.45 -5.94
C GLN A 65 14.80 6.53 -5.27
N SER A 66 15.66 7.22 -6.03
CA SER A 66 16.45 8.33 -5.49
C SER A 66 15.58 9.52 -5.04
N GLU A 67 14.54 9.84 -5.81
CA GLU A 67 13.59 10.90 -5.47
C GLU A 67 12.76 10.53 -4.25
N PHE A 68 12.30 9.27 -4.18
CA PHE A 68 11.57 8.75 -3.04
C PHE A 68 12.42 8.75 -1.76
N ALA A 69 13.68 8.34 -1.84
CA ALA A 69 14.61 8.37 -0.71
C ALA A 69 14.82 9.79 -0.17
N GLU A 70 15.02 10.77 -1.06
CA GLU A 70 15.19 12.17 -0.67
C GLU A 70 13.92 12.75 -0.02
N ALA A 71 12.74 12.34 -0.48
CA ALA A 71 11.48 12.72 0.14
C ALA A 71 11.35 12.12 1.56
N MET A 72 11.67 10.84 1.72
CA MET A 72 11.64 10.14 3.02
C MET A 72 12.60 10.78 4.03
N GLU A 73 13.81 11.15 3.63
CA GLU A 73 14.77 11.84 4.52
C GLU A 73 14.25 13.19 5.04
N ARG A 74 13.50 13.92 4.20
CA ARG A 74 12.86 15.19 4.63
C ARG A 74 11.78 14.94 5.68
N GLU A 75 11.04 13.85 5.56
CA GLU A 75 9.99 13.48 6.51
C GLU A 75 10.57 12.92 7.80
N GLU A 76 11.58 12.05 7.72
CA GLU A 76 12.29 11.50 8.88
C GLU A 76 12.86 12.62 9.75
N ARG A 77 13.43 13.66 9.13
CA ARG A 77 13.92 14.85 9.86
C ARG A 77 12.80 15.55 10.63
N ARG A 78 11.59 15.66 10.06
CA ARG A 78 10.44 16.26 10.75
C ARG A 78 9.95 15.37 11.89
N GLN A 79 9.91 14.06 11.67
CA GLN A 79 9.52 13.08 12.69
C GLN A 79 10.51 13.10 13.86
N TRP A 80 11.81 13.15 13.58
CA TRP A 80 12.85 13.27 14.62
C TRP A 80 12.66 14.50 15.50
N TRP A 81 12.38 15.66 14.91
CA TRP A 81 12.10 16.89 15.68
C TRP A 81 10.79 16.78 16.49
N SER A 82 9.76 16.17 15.92
CA SER A 82 8.49 15.91 16.62
C SER A 82 8.72 14.99 17.84
N ASP A 83 9.42 13.88 17.65
CA ASP A 83 9.72 12.91 18.71
C ASP A 83 10.59 13.52 19.81
N LEU A 84 11.61 14.30 19.42
CA LEU A 84 12.43 15.04 20.37
C LEU A 84 11.57 16.01 21.20
N TYR A 85 10.70 16.77 20.55
CA TYR A 85 9.78 17.70 21.21
C TYR A 85 8.86 16.96 22.19
N TYR A 86 8.15 15.91 21.74
CA TYR A 86 7.27 15.14 22.61
C TYR A 86 8.01 14.50 23.78
N LYS A 87 9.23 13.99 23.57
CA LYS A 87 10.09 13.46 24.64
C LYS A 87 10.51 14.53 25.65
N MET A 88 10.70 15.78 25.21
CA MET A 88 11.09 16.91 26.08
C MET A 88 9.90 17.61 26.77
N THR A 89 8.69 17.57 26.20
CA THR A 89 7.49 18.20 26.78
C THR A 89 7.15 17.79 28.22
N PRO A 90 7.31 16.53 28.71
CA PRO A 90 7.02 16.20 30.11
C PRO A 90 7.91 16.95 31.11
N PHE A 91 9.15 17.31 30.72
CA PHE A 91 10.06 18.07 31.57
C PHE A 91 9.75 19.57 31.63
N LEU A 92 9.07 20.10 30.61
CA LEU A 92 8.72 21.53 30.51
C LEU A 92 7.31 21.85 31.06
N ARG A 93 6.48 20.84 31.32
CA ARG A 93 5.12 20.97 31.86
C ARG A 93 5.05 21.55 33.29
N PRO A 94 5.92 21.18 34.26
CA PRO A 94 5.84 21.70 35.63
C PRO A 94 6.13 23.21 35.72
N TRP A 95 7.04 23.72 34.89
CA TRP A 95 7.43 25.14 34.86
C TRP A 95 6.29 26.06 34.39
N ARG A 96 5.47 25.60 33.43
CA ARG A 96 4.28 26.34 32.98
C ARG A 96 3.20 26.42 34.07
N ARG A 97 3.07 25.38 34.90
CA ARG A 97 2.12 25.35 36.03
C ARG A 97 2.57 26.25 37.19
N TRP A 98 3.88 26.39 37.40
CA TRP A 98 4.44 27.29 38.42
C TRP A 98 4.22 28.77 38.08
N ARG A 99 4.38 29.17 36.80
CA ARG A 99 4.14 30.56 36.36
C ARG A 99 2.68 31.01 36.49
N ALA A 100 1.73 30.11 36.29
CA ALA A 100 0.31 30.42 36.40
C ALA A 100 -0.17 30.61 37.85
N ARG A 101 0.60 30.14 38.85
CA ARG A 101 0.23 30.22 40.26
C ARG A 101 0.70 31.52 40.92
N ASN A 102 1.79 32.12 40.45
CA ASN A 102 2.38 33.35 40.99
C ASN A 102 1.62 34.65 40.63
N GLN A 103 0.49 34.60 39.92
CA GLN A 103 -0.27 35.80 39.54
C GLN A 103 -1.37 36.18 40.54
N TYR A 104 -1.65 35.35 41.56
CA TYR A 104 -2.79 35.54 42.47
C TYR A 104 -2.43 35.82 43.94
N ASP A 105 -1.14 35.99 44.29
CA ASP A 105 -0.71 36.19 45.69
C ASP A 105 -0.55 37.67 46.12
N ASP A 106 -0.79 38.64 45.24
CA ASP A 106 -0.60 40.07 45.53
C ASP A 106 -1.90 40.83 45.97
N GLU A 107 -3.03 40.15 46.21
CA GLU A 107 -4.32 40.79 46.52
C GLU A 107 -4.99 40.29 47.83
N ILE A 108 -4.27 40.25 48.97
CA ILE A 108 -4.91 40.11 50.30
C ILE A 108 -4.73 41.43 51.09
N PRO A 109 -5.71 42.35 51.07
CA PRO A 109 -5.74 43.47 52.00
C PRO A 109 -6.32 43.01 53.35
N PHE A 110 -5.58 43.24 54.44
CA PHE A 110 -6.03 43.12 55.83
C PHE A 110 -7.02 44.23 56.20
#